data_AF-A0A6U9E758-F1
#
_entry.id   AF-A0A6U9E758-F1
#
_cell.length_a   1.000
_cell.length_b   1.000
_cell.length_c   1.000
_cell.angle_alpha   90.00
_cell.angle_beta   90.00
_cell.angle_gamma   90.00
#
_symmetry.space_group_name_H-M   'P 1'
#
loop_
_entity.id
_entity.type
_entity.pdbx_description
1 polymer ?
#
loop_
_entity_poly.entity_id
_entity_poly.type
_entity_poly.pdbx_seq_one_letter_code
_entity_poly.pdbx_strand_id
1 'polypeptide(L)'
;MVATPTTTEAWTRLLSEKTGLKQQDFEAALIALQALNIVPKYPALGYLLLCAVALGAPFVLKALLTSGGPRLTRVATLHGCAMAAVLAYMSVPFMGTNLFVWHVIGMSLGVFAFQPAALHSILAKHSSRTVEARKSKARDHKMLQMASCGCMLAGFFAIFLNKPPGFPGMHFMTVHSLVGLTALSLMAWNALHGAYRQGNPIFPKLLWASWIHRATGTLAFVSAMLAAALGLFNRTVVVDWAAAPITFSLPEMWNRMDGWAHTNLGEPTTLIFIGGILFLMGMMLLAGQPAADEPREKTA
;
A
#
# COMPACT_ATOMS: atom_id res chain seq x y z
N MET A 1 5.10 47.80 -6.52
CA MET A 1 3.98 46.95 -6.98
C MET A 1 3.34 46.35 -5.74
N VAL A 2 2.07 46.69 -5.45
CA VAL A 2 1.33 46.10 -4.34
C VAL A 2 0.80 44.76 -4.83
N ALA A 3 1.19 43.67 -4.17
CA ALA A 3 0.69 42.34 -4.51
C ALA A 3 -0.83 42.32 -4.30
N THR A 4 -1.58 42.00 -5.36
CA THR A 4 -3.02 41.73 -5.23
C THR A 4 -3.19 40.51 -4.33
N PRO A 5 -3.97 40.60 -3.25
CA PRO A 5 -4.19 39.49 -2.35
C PRO A 5 -4.78 38.32 -3.12
N THR A 6 -4.31 37.13 -2.81
CA THR A 6 -4.87 35.90 -3.35
C THR A 6 -6.34 35.80 -2.94
N THR A 7 -7.17 35.11 -3.74
CA THR A 7 -8.60 34.92 -3.43
C THR A 7 -8.80 34.36 -2.02
N THR A 8 -7.90 33.50 -1.56
CA THR A 8 -7.89 32.95 -0.20
C THR A 8 -7.71 34.03 0.87
N GLU A 9 -6.71 34.93 0.74
CA GLU A 9 -6.45 35.99 1.73
C GLU A 9 -7.61 36.99 1.81
N ALA A 10 -8.23 37.32 0.68
CA ALA A 10 -9.39 38.21 0.63
C ALA A 10 -10.60 37.61 1.39
N TRP A 11 -10.84 36.31 1.22
CA TRP A 11 -11.93 35.60 1.92
C TRP A 11 -11.67 35.44 3.42
N THR A 12 -10.43 35.13 3.83
CA THR A 12 -10.07 34.97 5.25
C THR A 12 -10.21 36.29 6.00
N ARG A 13 -9.81 37.40 5.38
CA ARG A 13 -9.96 38.75 5.95
C ARG A 13 -11.43 39.15 6.11
N LEU A 14 -12.24 38.94 5.08
CA LEU A 14 -13.66 39.27 5.11
C LEU A 14 -14.43 38.49 6.19
N LEU A 15 -14.07 37.22 6.39
CA LEU A 15 -14.68 36.37 7.41
C LEU A 15 -14.24 36.76 8.81
N SER A 16 -12.95 37.08 9.02
CA SER A 16 -12.45 37.57 10.30
C SER A 16 -13.10 38.88 10.74
N GLU A 17 -13.27 39.82 9.81
CA GLU A 17 -13.97 41.08 10.07
C GLU A 17 -15.45 40.87 10.44
N LYS A 18 -16.11 39.85 9.88
CA LYS A 18 -17.54 39.58 10.15
C LYS A 18 -17.82 38.76 11.41
N THR A 19 -16.91 37.87 11.81
CA THR A 19 -17.17 36.94 12.92
C THR A 19 -16.37 37.26 14.19
N GLY A 20 -15.37 38.15 14.10
CA GLY A 20 -14.46 38.47 15.21
C GLY A 20 -13.47 37.36 15.55
N LEU A 21 -13.46 36.26 14.79
CA LEU A 21 -12.49 35.17 14.94
C LEU A 21 -11.11 35.62 14.44
N LYS A 22 -10.04 35.16 15.11
CA LYS A 22 -8.67 35.50 14.70
C LYS A 22 -8.27 34.65 13.50
N GLN A 23 -7.37 35.15 12.66
CA GLN A 23 -6.88 34.46 11.46
C GLN A 23 -6.38 33.03 11.76
N GLN A 24 -5.72 32.82 12.91
CA GLN A 24 -5.29 31.51 13.41
C GLN A 24 -6.45 30.51 13.62
N ASP A 25 -7.65 30.98 14.00
CA ASP A 25 -8.83 30.14 14.21
C ASP A 25 -9.41 29.71 12.86
N PHE A 26 -9.29 30.56 11.84
CA PHE A 26 -9.62 30.21 10.47
C PHE A 26 -8.61 29.27 9.85
N GLU A 27 -7.32 29.39 10.16
CA GLU A 27 -6.32 28.41 9.72
C GLU A 27 -6.57 27.04 10.35
N ALA A 28 -6.88 26.98 11.65
CA ALA A 28 -7.28 25.73 12.30
C ALA A 28 -8.58 25.16 11.69
N ALA A 29 -9.58 26.00 11.41
CA ALA A 29 -10.81 25.59 10.74
C ALA A 29 -10.58 25.18 9.28
N LEU A 30 -9.66 25.83 8.55
CA LEU A 30 -9.25 25.46 7.19
C LEU A 30 -8.47 24.16 7.18
N ILE A 31 -7.58 23.93 8.14
CA ILE A 31 -6.86 22.67 8.34
C ILE A 31 -7.87 21.57 8.71
N ALA A 32 -8.85 21.85 9.57
CA ALA A 32 -9.92 20.90 9.90
C ALA A 32 -10.87 20.65 8.71
N LEU A 33 -11.19 21.66 7.91
CA LEU A 33 -11.97 21.54 6.66
C LEU A 33 -11.18 20.86 5.55
N GLN A 34 -9.87 21.07 5.47
CA GLN A 34 -8.97 20.33 4.59
C GLN A 34 -8.86 18.89 5.06
N ALA A 35 -8.77 18.63 6.36
CA ALA A 35 -8.82 17.30 6.94
C ALA A 35 -10.19 16.60 6.79
N LEU A 36 -11.29 17.36 6.72
CA LEU A 36 -12.62 16.86 6.37
C LEU A 36 -12.76 16.67 4.86
N ASN A 37 -12.14 17.50 4.02
CA ASN A 37 -12.02 17.31 2.58
C ASN A 37 -11.06 16.17 2.22
N ILE A 38 -10.19 15.72 3.14
CA ILE A 38 -9.42 14.49 2.98
C ILE A 38 -10.40 13.32 2.89
N VAL A 39 -11.52 13.33 3.62
CA VAL A 39 -12.54 12.30 3.50
C VAL A 39 -12.99 12.21 2.03
N PRO A 40 -12.82 11.05 1.38
CA PRO A 40 -13.11 10.95 -0.04
C PRO A 40 -14.57 11.33 -0.30
N LYS A 41 -14.86 11.80 -1.53
CA LYS A 41 -16.24 11.94 -2.05
C LYS A 41 -17.11 10.70 -1.77
N TYR A 42 -16.46 9.56 -1.53
CA TYR A 42 -17.00 8.30 -1.04
C TYR A 42 -16.53 8.00 0.39
N PRO A 43 -17.20 8.51 1.44
CA PRO A 43 -16.75 8.38 2.83
C PRO A 43 -16.55 6.92 3.28
N ALA A 44 -17.30 5.99 2.68
CA ALA A 44 -17.14 4.55 2.90
C ALA A 44 -15.72 4.03 2.64
N LEU A 45 -15.00 4.56 1.64
CA LEU A 45 -13.62 4.17 1.36
C LEU A 45 -12.66 4.67 2.45
N GLY A 46 -12.87 5.90 2.92
CA GLY A 46 -12.12 6.47 4.04
C GLY A 46 -12.31 5.66 5.32
N TYR A 47 -13.55 5.27 5.62
CA TYR A 47 -13.84 4.41 6.77
C TYR A 47 -13.22 3.01 6.63
N LEU A 48 -13.29 2.39 5.45
CA LEU A 48 -12.68 1.09 5.22
C LEU A 48 -11.17 1.13 5.45
N LEU A 49 -10.49 2.16 4.91
CA LEU A 49 -9.06 2.34 5.10
C LEU A 49 -8.72 2.63 6.57
N LEU A 50 -9.49 3.49 7.24
CA LEU A 50 -9.30 3.80 8.66
C LEU A 50 -9.45 2.54 9.53
N CYS A 51 -10.48 1.72 9.27
CA CYS A 51 -10.68 0.45 9.96
C CYS A 51 -9.50 -0.51 9.71
N ALA A 52 -9.03 -0.61 8.46
CA ALA A 52 -7.88 -1.45 8.14
C ALA A 52 -6.61 -0.99 8.88
N VAL A 53 -6.38 0.32 8.95
CA VAL A 53 -5.23 0.91 9.68
C VAL A 53 -5.35 0.71 11.18
N ALA A 54 -6.53 0.98 11.76
CA ALA A 54 -6.79 0.81 13.19
C ALA A 54 -6.63 -0.66 13.61
N LEU A 55 -7.03 -1.61 12.75
CA LEU A 55 -6.82 -3.03 12.97
C LEU A 55 -5.36 -3.45 12.79
N GLY A 56 -4.64 -2.90 11.80
CA GLY A 56 -3.27 -3.33 11.47
C GLY A 56 -2.19 -2.73 12.38
N ALA A 57 -2.26 -1.44 12.69
CA ALA A 57 -1.21 -0.70 13.37
C ALA A 57 -0.80 -1.29 14.74
N PRO A 58 -1.74 -1.72 15.62
CA PRO A 58 -1.37 -2.36 16.88
C PRO A 58 -0.57 -3.65 16.68
N PHE A 59 -0.86 -4.41 15.63
CA PHE A 59 -0.14 -5.65 15.32
C PHE A 59 1.23 -5.39 14.71
N VAL A 60 1.39 -4.30 13.93
CA VAL A 60 2.73 -3.88 13.46
C VAL A 60 3.59 -3.54 14.66
N LEU A 61 3.08 -2.69 15.56
CA LEU A 61 3.79 -2.30 16.77
C LEU A 61 4.14 -3.53 17.64
N LYS A 62 3.17 -4.41 17.87
CA LYS A 62 3.39 -5.68 18.57
C LYS A 62 4.47 -6.52 17.87
N ALA A 63 4.43 -6.65 16.54
CA ALA A 63 5.40 -7.42 15.78
C ALA A 63 6.81 -6.84 15.90
N LEU A 64 6.95 -5.52 15.90
CA LEU A 64 8.23 -4.83 16.11
C LEU A 64 8.77 -5.01 17.53
N LEU A 65 7.92 -4.82 18.55
CA LEU A 65 8.31 -4.87 19.96
C LEU A 65 8.57 -6.28 20.50
N THR A 66 7.81 -7.28 20.03
CA THR A 66 7.77 -8.62 20.64
C THR A 66 8.43 -9.72 19.79
N SER A 67 9.09 -9.36 18.68
CA SER A 67 9.70 -10.36 17.81
C SER A 67 11.11 -10.72 18.26
N GLY A 68 11.32 -11.96 18.72
CA GLY A 68 12.65 -12.58 18.68
C GLY A 68 13.05 -13.07 17.28
N GLY A 69 12.38 -12.58 16.23
CA GLY A 69 12.57 -13.04 14.85
C GLY A 69 13.84 -12.50 14.19
N PRO A 70 14.09 -12.86 12.92
CA PRO A 70 15.27 -12.41 12.19
C PRO A 70 15.41 -10.89 12.21
N ARG A 71 16.62 -10.39 12.52
CA ARG A 71 16.89 -8.94 12.50
C ARG A 71 16.52 -8.32 11.16
N LEU A 72 16.74 -9.06 10.08
CA LEU A 72 16.47 -8.66 8.70
C LEU A 72 14.98 -8.33 8.45
N THR A 73 14.05 -9.15 8.95
CA THR A 73 12.61 -8.94 8.73
C THR A 73 12.07 -7.77 9.56
N ARG A 74 12.71 -7.46 10.70
CA ARG A 74 12.39 -6.27 11.50
C ARG A 74 12.83 -5.00 10.78
N VAL A 75 14.05 -4.97 10.26
CA VAL A 75 14.57 -3.85 9.44
C VAL A 75 13.68 -3.66 8.21
N ALA A 76 13.30 -4.74 7.54
CA ALA A 76 12.39 -4.72 6.41
C ALA A 76 11.01 -4.13 6.77
N THR A 77 10.45 -4.47 7.93
CA THR A 77 9.19 -3.89 8.40
C THR A 77 9.32 -2.38 8.68
N LEU A 78 10.38 -1.95 9.36
CA LEU A 78 10.63 -0.54 9.65
C LEU A 78 10.82 0.28 8.37
N HIS A 79 11.64 -0.23 7.45
CA HIS A 79 11.88 0.38 6.14
C HIS A 79 10.58 0.50 5.34
N GLY A 80 9.78 -0.57 5.30
CA GLY A 80 8.48 -0.56 4.63
C GLY A 80 7.48 0.44 5.24
N CYS A 81 7.43 0.55 6.57
CA CYS A 81 6.64 1.59 7.25
C CYS A 81 7.12 3.01 6.89
N ALA A 82 8.44 3.23 6.85
CA ALA A 82 9.00 4.52 6.46
C ALA A 82 8.64 4.86 5.00
N MET A 83 8.79 3.92 4.07
CA MET A 83 8.39 4.09 2.67
C MET A 83 6.90 4.45 2.55
N ALA A 84 6.02 3.76 3.28
CA ALA A 84 4.60 4.06 3.26
C ALA A 84 4.30 5.48 3.76
N ALA A 85 4.97 5.91 4.83
CA ALA A 85 4.83 7.25 5.37
C ALA A 85 5.34 8.33 4.39
N VAL A 86 6.49 8.12 3.75
CA VAL A 86 7.01 9.07 2.76
C VAL A 86 6.08 9.17 1.55
N LEU A 87 5.60 8.04 1.01
CA LEU A 87 4.68 8.06 -0.13
C LEU A 87 3.34 8.74 0.22
N ALA A 88 2.80 8.49 1.42
CA ALA A 88 1.62 9.18 1.89
C ALA A 88 1.88 10.69 2.01
N TYR A 89 2.96 11.10 2.67
CA TYR A 89 3.35 12.49 2.84
C TYR A 89 3.59 13.21 1.50
N MET A 90 4.19 12.54 0.52
CA MET A 90 4.42 13.08 -0.82
C MET A 90 3.15 13.09 -1.69
N SER A 91 2.13 12.30 -1.37
CA SER A 91 0.90 12.25 -2.17
C SER A 91 -0.11 13.34 -1.83
N VAL A 92 -0.23 13.70 -0.54
CA VAL A 92 -1.26 14.63 -0.03
C VAL A 92 -1.09 16.09 -0.51
N PRO A 93 0.06 16.75 -0.31
CA PRO A 93 0.21 18.17 -0.64
C PRO A 93 0.24 18.44 -2.16
N PHE A 94 0.62 17.45 -2.97
CA PHE A 94 0.80 17.62 -4.41
C PHE A 94 -0.44 17.32 -5.24
N MET A 95 -1.43 16.62 -4.69
CA MET A 95 -2.59 16.15 -5.44
C MET A 95 -3.93 16.47 -4.78
N GLY A 96 -3.91 17.12 -3.62
CA GLY A 96 -5.11 17.40 -2.84
C GLY A 96 -5.74 16.12 -2.31
N THR A 97 -7.07 16.04 -2.32
CA THR A 97 -7.82 14.96 -1.67
C THR A 97 -8.59 14.09 -2.66
N ASN A 98 -8.09 14.02 -3.90
CA ASN A 98 -8.71 13.19 -4.92
C ASN A 98 -8.55 11.70 -4.60
N LEU A 99 -9.36 10.86 -5.24
CA LEU A 99 -9.36 9.42 -5.02
C LEU A 99 -8.03 8.75 -5.43
N PHE A 100 -7.22 9.38 -6.29
CA PHE A 100 -5.89 8.88 -6.62
C PHE A 100 -4.94 8.94 -5.42
N VAL A 101 -4.98 9.99 -4.59
CA VAL A 101 -4.17 10.06 -3.37
C VAL A 101 -4.48 8.90 -2.44
N TRP A 102 -5.77 8.59 -2.28
CA TRP A 102 -6.22 7.45 -1.50
C TRP A 102 -5.76 6.10 -2.06
N HIS A 103 -5.62 5.97 -3.38
CA HIS A 103 -4.99 4.82 -4.00
C HIS A 103 -3.53 4.67 -3.58
N VAL A 104 -2.73 5.74 -3.67
CA VAL A 104 -1.32 5.72 -3.28
C VAL A 104 -1.17 5.39 -1.80
N ILE A 105 -1.95 6.03 -0.93
CA ILE A 105 -1.91 5.78 0.53
C ILE A 105 -2.33 4.34 0.84
N GLY A 106 -3.46 3.88 0.32
CA GLY A 106 -4.00 2.55 0.59
C GLY A 106 -3.07 1.43 0.09
N MET A 107 -2.55 1.57 -1.14
CA MET A 107 -1.57 0.61 -1.67
C MET A 107 -0.28 0.63 -0.88
N SER A 108 0.23 1.81 -0.52
CA SER A 108 1.49 1.92 0.22
C SER A 108 1.42 1.30 1.61
N LEU A 109 0.32 1.55 2.35
CA LEU A 109 0.11 0.95 3.67
C LEU A 109 -0.03 -0.57 3.59
N GLY A 110 -0.80 -1.07 2.62
CA GLY A 110 -0.96 -2.51 2.43
C GLY A 110 0.37 -3.18 2.06
N VAL A 111 0.99 -2.72 0.98
CA VAL A 111 2.15 -3.35 0.35
C VAL A 111 3.44 -3.13 1.14
N PHE A 112 3.70 -1.94 1.66
CA PHE A 112 4.96 -1.62 2.32
C PHE A 112 4.90 -1.74 3.85
N ALA A 113 3.78 -1.43 4.51
CA ALA A 113 3.71 -1.53 5.97
C ALA A 113 3.19 -2.89 6.44
N PHE A 114 1.96 -3.24 6.09
CA PHE A 114 1.26 -4.37 6.69
C PHE A 114 1.71 -5.73 6.16
N GLN A 115 1.93 -5.87 4.86
CA GLN A 115 2.37 -7.14 4.29
C GLN A 115 3.79 -7.54 4.76
N PRO A 116 4.80 -6.64 4.80
CA PRO A 116 6.09 -6.95 5.40
C PRO A 116 6.00 -7.29 6.89
N ALA A 117 5.18 -6.57 7.66
CA ALA A 117 4.95 -6.90 9.07
C ALA A 117 4.30 -8.30 9.23
N ALA A 118 3.39 -8.68 8.35
CA ALA A 118 2.77 -10.00 8.35
C ALA A 118 3.79 -11.10 8.09
N LEU A 119 4.69 -10.90 7.12
CA LEU A 119 5.79 -11.82 6.82
C LEU A 119 6.78 -11.92 7.98
N HIS A 120 7.16 -10.79 8.57
CA HIS A 120 8.00 -10.75 9.76
C HIS A 120 7.41 -11.55 10.92
N SER A 121 6.10 -11.41 11.17
CA SER A 121 5.43 -12.16 12.23
C SER A 121 5.48 -13.66 12.01
N ILE A 122 5.17 -14.14 10.80
CA ILE A 122 5.14 -15.59 10.53
C ILE A 122 6.54 -16.20 10.51
N LEU A 123 7.56 -15.46 10.07
CA LEU A 123 8.95 -15.92 10.12
C LEU A 123 9.47 -15.97 11.56
N ALA A 124 9.12 -15.00 12.40
CA ALA A 124 9.44 -15.00 13.83
C ALA A 124 8.84 -16.20 14.60
N LYS A 125 7.86 -16.90 14.02
CA LYS A 125 7.33 -18.15 14.56
C LYS A 125 8.41 -19.22 14.72
N HIS A 126 9.37 -19.30 13.79
CA HIS A 126 10.41 -20.32 13.82
C HIS A 126 11.39 -20.13 14.99
N SER A 127 11.57 -18.90 15.45
CA SER A 127 12.40 -18.57 16.62
C SER A 127 11.66 -18.76 17.96
N SER A 128 10.38 -19.13 17.95
CA SER A 128 9.55 -19.21 19.16
C SER A 128 9.56 -20.61 19.76
N ARG A 129 10.03 -20.71 21.02
CA ARG A 129 10.17 -21.99 21.75
C ARG A 129 8.82 -22.61 22.16
N THR A 130 7.84 -21.79 22.54
CA THR A 130 6.54 -22.30 23.04
C THR A 130 5.48 -22.41 21.95
N VAL A 131 4.57 -23.37 22.10
CA VAL A 131 3.43 -23.57 21.19
C VAL A 131 2.54 -22.33 21.15
N GLU A 132 2.27 -21.72 22.32
CA GLU A 132 1.42 -20.54 22.42
C GLU A 132 2.03 -19.30 21.75
N ALA A 133 3.35 -19.11 21.87
CA ALA A 133 4.03 -18.06 21.13
C ALA A 133 3.91 -18.28 19.61
N ARG A 134 4.09 -19.52 19.13
CA ARG A 134 3.93 -19.85 17.71
C ARG A 134 2.50 -19.59 17.20
N LYS A 135 1.48 -19.97 17.96
CA LYS A 135 0.07 -19.68 17.65
C LYS A 135 -0.20 -18.19 17.60
N SER A 136 0.32 -17.43 18.57
CA SER A 136 0.19 -15.96 18.63
C SER A 136 0.78 -15.30 17.38
N LYS A 137 1.98 -15.70 16.94
CA LYS A 137 2.62 -15.17 15.72
C LYS A 137 1.84 -15.50 14.44
N ALA A 138 1.25 -16.68 14.35
CA ALA A 138 0.38 -17.05 13.22
C ALA A 138 -0.93 -16.24 13.21
N ARG A 139 -1.50 -15.95 14.38
CA ARG A 139 -2.65 -15.06 14.52
C ARG A 139 -2.31 -13.63 14.09
N ASP A 140 -1.17 -13.11 14.55
CA ASP A 140 -0.70 -11.77 14.18
C ASP A 140 -0.48 -11.66 12.67
N HIS A 141 0.11 -12.68 12.03
CA HIS A 141 0.24 -12.77 10.57
C HIS A 141 -1.12 -12.65 9.87
N LYS A 142 -2.12 -13.43 10.32
CA LYS A 142 -3.48 -13.38 9.77
C LYS A 142 -4.08 -11.98 9.88
N MET A 143 -3.99 -11.34 11.06
CA MET A 143 -4.57 -10.01 11.28
C MET A 143 -3.89 -8.94 10.42
N LEU A 144 -2.56 -8.96 10.33
CA LEU A 144 -1.79 -8.05 9.49
C LEU A 144 -2.08 -8.26 8.00
N GLN A 145 -2.25 -9.51 7.57
CA GLN A 145 -2.60 -9.81 6.18
C GLN A 145 -4.02 -9.33 5.83
N MET A 146 -4.98 -9.47 6.75
CA MET A 146 -6.33 -8.92 6.56
C MET A 146 -6.33 -7.39 6.48
N ALA A 147 -5.56 -6.72 7.35
CA ALA A 147 -5.38 -5.27 7.29
C ALA A 147 -4.74 -4.84 5.96
N SER A 148 -3.70 -5.56 5.51
CA SER A 148 -3.09 -5.34 4.20
C SER A 148 -4.09 -5.45 3.06
N CYS A 149 -4.88 -6.54 3.01
CA CYS A 149 -5.91 -6.72 2.00
C CYS A 149 -6.95 -5.60 2.04
N GLY A 150 -7.38 -5.18 3.24
CA GLY A 150 -8.32 -4.06 3.40
C GLY A 150 -7.79 -2.75 2.82
N CYS A 151 -6.54 -2.38 3.14
CA CYS A 151 -5.89 -1.20 2.59
C CYS A 151 -5.74 -1.25 1.07
N MET A 152 -5.30 -2.39 0.54
CA MET A 152 -5.12 -2.57 -0.91
C MET A 152 -6.46 -2.52 -1.65
N LEU A 153 -7.52 -3.12 -1.11
CA LEU A 153 -8.86 -3.05 -1.69
C LEU A 153 -9.40 -1.62 -1.66
N ALA A 154 -9.27 -0.90 -0.53
CA ALA A 154 -9.68 0.50 -0.44
C ALA A 154 -8.94 1.37 -1.47
N GLY A 155 -7.63 1.20 -1.59
CA GLY A 155 -6.81 1.92 -2.57
C GLY A 155 -7.16 1.55 -4.02
N PHE A 156 -7.49 0.28 -4.29
CA PHE A 156 -7.94 -0.17 -5.61
C PHE A 156 -9.28 0.45 -5.99
N PHE A 157 -10.27 0.41 -5.09
CA PHE A 157 -11.57 1.02 -5.35
C PHE A 157 -11.48 2.52 -5.51
N ALA A 158 -10.58 3.19 -4.77
CA ALA A 158 -10.34 4.61 -4.93
C ALA A 158 -9.92 4.94 -6.38
N ILE A 159 -8.89 4.28 -6.92
CA ILE A 159 -8.47 4.52 -8.31
C ILE A 159 -9.51 4.05 -9.33
N PHE A 160 -10.23 2.97 -9.05
CA PHE A 160 -11.28 2.46 -9.93
C PHE A 160 -12.42 3.48 -10.09
N LEU A 161 -12.81 4.14 -9.00
CA LEU A 161 -13.85 5.17 -9.00
C LEU A 161 -13.33 6.54 -9.47
N ASN A 162 -12.01 6.74 -9.54
CA ASN A 162 -11.38 7.99 -9.96
C ASN A 162 -11.40 8.18 -11.49
N LYS A 163 -12.59 8.22 -12.10
CA LYS A 163 -12.73 8.46 -13.54
C LYS A 163 -13.13 9.89 -13.87
N PRO A 164 -12.44 10.56 -14.81
CA PRO A 164 -12.95 11.77 -15.40
C PRO A 164 -14.14 11.46 -16.32
N PRO A 165 -15.14 12.37 -16.41
CA PRO A 165 -16.35 12.16 -17.23
C PRO A 165 -16.08 11.86 -18.72
N GLY A 166 -14.93 12.27 -19.25
CA GLY A 166 -14.56 12.12 -20.66
C GLY A 166 -13.96 10.76 -21.06
N PHE A 167 -13.69 9.85 -20.11
CA PHE A 167 -13.03 8.56 -20.41
C PHE A 167 -13.71 7.36 -19.71
N PRO A 168 -15.02 7.13 -19.95
CA PRO A 168 -15.70 5.94 -19.42
C PRO A 168 -15.07 4.65 -20.00
N GLY A 169 -14.98 3.59 -19.20
CA GLY A 169 -14.62 2.25 -19.68
C GLY A 169 -13.12 1.88 -19.76
N MET A 170 -12.18 2.82 -19.90
CA MET A 170 -10.75 2.46 -19.99
C MET A 170 -10.14 2.14 -18.61
N HIS A 171 -10.20 0.89 -18.18
CA HIS A 171 -9.42 0.36 -17.05
C HIS A 171 -8.36 -0.59 -17.57
N PHE A 172 -7.31 -0.81 -16.77
CA PHE A 172 -6.32 -1.86 -17.03
C PHE A 172 -5.53 -1.67 -18.34
N MET A 173 -5.34 -0.42 -18.77
CA MET A 173 -4.64 -0.09 -20.02
C MET A 173 -3.12 -0.02 -19.88
N THR A 174 -2.58 -0.07 -18.65
CA THR A 174 -1.13 0.05 -18.41
C THR A 174 -0.57 -1.23 -17.81
N VAL A 175 0.72 -1.50 -18.05
CA VAL A 175 1.43 -2.63 -17.41
C VAL A 175 1.33 -2.56 -15.88
N HIS A 176 1.46 -1.36 -15.28
CA HIS A 176 1.24 -1.16 -13.84
C HIS A 176 -0.12 -1.68 -13.39
N SER A 177 -1.19 -1.31 -14.09
CA SER A 177 -2.55 -1.69 -13.72
C SER A 177 -2.83 -3.20 -13.89
N LEU A 178 -2.20 -3.85 -14.88
CA LEU A 178 -2.29 -5.30 -15.07
C LEU A 178 -1.53 -6.06 -13.99
N VAL A 179 -0.27 -5.70 -13.74
CA VAL A 179 0.55 -6.32 -12.69
C VAL A 179 -0.08 -6.10 -11.31
N GLY A 180 -0.63 -4.91 -11.06
CA GLY A 180 -1.38 -4.58 -9.84
C GLY A 180 -2.63 -5.43 -9.67
N LEU A 181 -3.42 -5.62 -10.73
CA LEU A 181 -4.59 -6.51 -10.70
C LEU A 181 -4.17 -7.96 -10.43
N THR A 182 -3.13 -8.46 -11.10
CA THR A 182 -2.58 -9.81 -10.86
C THR A 182 -2.14 -9.97 -9.41
N ALA A 183 -1.47 -8.97 -8.82
CA ALA A 183 -1.07 -8.98 -7.42
C ALA A 183 -2.27 -9.09 -6.47
N LEU A 184 -3.32 -8.30 -6.71
CA LEU A 184 -4.58 -8.34 -5.94
C LEU A 184 -5.28 -9.70 -6.06
N SER A 185 -5.37 -10.26 -7.27
CA SER A 185 -5.98 -11.57 -7.49
C SER A 185 -5.21 -12.69 -6.78
N LEU A 186 -3.87 -12.69 -6.89
CA LEU A 186 -3.02 -13.65 -6.17
C LEU A 186 -3.16 -13.49 -4.65
N MET A 187 -3.26 -12.26 -4.17
CA MET A 187 -3.45 -11.96 -2.75
C MET A 187 -4.81 -12.48 -2.24
N ALA A 188 -5.88 -12.20 -2.98
CA ALA A 188 -7.23 -12.68 -2.66
C ALA A 188 -7.29 -14.20 -2.64
N TRP A 189 -6.73 -14.85 -3.66
CA TRP A 189 -6.58 -16.30 -3.71
C TRP A 189 -5.80 -16.83 -2.51
N ASN A 190 -4.66 -16.20 -2.19
CA ASN A 190 -3.82 -16.63 -1.07
C ASN A 190 -4.53 -16.53 0.28
N ALA A 191 -5.29 -15.46 0.50
CA ALA A 191 -6.08 -15.25 1.71
C ALA A 191 -7.24 -16.26 1.81
N LEU A 192 -7.98 -16.48 0.72
CA LEU A 192 -9.08 -17.46 0.66
C LEU A 192 -8.58 -18.88 0.85
N HIS A 193 -7.49 -19.25 0.17
CA HIS A 193 -6.86 -20.55 0.35
C HIS A 193 -6.37 -20.73 1.79
N GLY A 194 -5.81 -19.68 2.40
CA GLY A 194 -5.45 -19.69 3.82
C GLY A 194 -6.66 -19.92 4.74
N ALA A 195 -7.75 -19.19 4.53
CA ALA A 195 -8.99 -19.34 5.31
C ALA A 195 -9.60 -20.75 5.15
N TYR A 196 -9.70 -21.23 3.91
CA TYR A 196 -10.20 -22.57 3.59
C TYR A 196 -9.40 -23.65 4.32
N ARG A 197 -8.06 -23.59 4.28
CA ARG A 197 -7.20 -24.56 4.95
C ARG A 197 -7.30 -24.51 6.48
N GLN A 198 -7.72 -23.39 7.05
CA GLN A 198 -7.80 -23.21 8.50
C GLN A 198 -9.13 -23.74 9.05
N GLY A 199 -10.20 -23.61 8.27
CA GLY A 199 -11.56 -23.99 8.66
C GLY A 199 -12.01 -25.36 8.17
N ASN A 200 -11.23 -26.07 7.34
CA ASN A 200 -11.66 -27.33 6.75
C ASN A 200 -11.36 -28.55 7.66
N PRO A 201 -12.38 -29.25 8.19
CA PRO A 201 -12.20 -30.43 9.04
C PRO A 201 -11.71 -31.67 8.28
N ILE A 202 -11.85 -31.71 6.95
CA ILE A 202 -11.46 -32.84 6.08
C ILE A 202 -9.96 -32.81 5.77
N PHE A 203 -9.38 -31.61 5.69
CA PHE A 203 -7.94 -31.43 5.46
C PHE A 203 -7.29 -30.58 6.55
N PRO A 204 -7.24 -31.05 7.82
CA PRO A 204 -6.74 -30.30 8.98
C PRO A 204 -5.21 -30.09 8.95
N LYS A 205 -4.56 -30.32 7.81
CA LYS A 205 -3.13 -30.13 7.64
C LYS A 205 -2.77 -28.70 7.99
N LEU A 206 -1.89 -28.59 8.98
CA LEU A 206 -1.20 -27.40 9.43
C LEU A 206 -0.93 -26.42 8.27
N LEU A 207 -1.64 -25.29 8.26
CA LEU A 207 -1.61 -24.28 7.19
C LEU A 207 -0.19 -23.90 6.74
N TRP A 208 0.71 -23.85 7.72
CA TRP A 208 2.11 -23.48 7.56
C TRP A 208 2.94 -24.48 6.75
N ALA A 209 2.43 -25.68 6.51
CA ALA A 209 3.05 -26.67 5.62
C ALA A 209 2.56 -26.54 4.17
N SER A 210 1.57 -25.69 3.87
CA SER A 210 1.07 -25.55 2.51
C SER A 210 2.08 -24.85 1.61
N TRP A 211 2.65 -25.61 0.68
CA TRP A 211 3.53 -25.06 -0.36
C TRP A 211 2.79 -24.05 -1.24
N ILE A 212 1.53 -24.36 -1.61
CA ILE A 212 0.70 -23.51 -2.46
C ILE A 212 0.52 -22.13 -1.81
N HIS A 213 0.09 -22.07 -0.54
CA HIS A 213 -0.09 -20.79 0.17
C HIS A 213 1.22 -19.98 0.23
N ARG A 214 2.35 -20.64 0.47
CA ARG A 214 3.65 -19.95 0.49
C ARG A 214 4.02 -19.41 -0.89
N ALA A 215 3.89 -20.23 -1.93
CA ALA A 215 4.22 -19.85 -3.29
C ALA A 215 3.34 -18.72 -3.80
N THR A 216 2.01 -18.83 -3.64
CA THR A 216 1.06 -17.80 -4.06
C THR A 216 1.23 -16.52 -3.26
N GLY A 217 1.52 -16.62 -1.95
CA GLY A 217 1.83 -15.45 -1.11
C GLY A 217 3.12 -14.73 -1.54
N THR A 218 4.17 -15.49 -1.85
CA THR A 218 5.43 -14.92 -2.38
C THR A 218 5.21 -14.26 -3.74
N LEU A 219 4.50 -14.91 -4.66
CA LEU A 219 4.17 -14.33 -5.97
C LEU A 219 3.32 -13.08 -5.83
N ALA A 220 2.32 -13.07 -4.94
CA ALA A 220 1.51 -11.89 -4.67
C ALA A 220 2.36 -10.72 -4.15
N PHE A 221 3.30 -10.99 -3.23
CA PHE A 221 4.22 -9.98 -2.70
C PHE A 221 5.14 -9.41 -3.77
N VAL A 222 5.80 -10.26 -4.55
CA VAL A 222 6.69 -9.83 -5.63
C VAL A 222 5.93 -9.01 -6.68
N SER A 223 4.75 -9.49 -7.11
CA SER A 223 3.91 -8.75 -8.06
C SER A 223 3.44 -7.41 -7.49
N ALA A 224 3.11 -7.32 -6.20
CA ALA A 224 2.73 -6.04 -5.57
C ALA A 224 3.90 -5.04 -5.53
N MET A 225 5.11 -5.52 -5.22
CA MET A 225 6.33 -4.70 -5.24
C MET A 225 6.66 -4.21 -6.65
N LEU A 226 6.54 -5.08 -7.66
CA LEU A 226 6.71 -4.72 -9.07
C LEU A 226 5.65 -3.72 -9.52
N ALA A 227 4.38 -3.92 -9.16
CA ALA A 227 3.32 -2.97 -9.44
C ALA A 227 3.64 -1.59 -8.83
N ALA A 228 4.11 -1.54 -7.59
CA ALA A 228 4.48 -0.28 -6.95
C ALA A 228 5.65 0.41 -7.68
N ALA A 229 6.70 -0.34 -8.07
CA ALA A 229 7.81 0.20 -8.85
C ALA A 229 7.37 0.75 -10.21
N LEU A 230 6.51 0.01 -10.93
CA LEU A 230 5.92 0.46 -12.20
C LEU A 230 5.03 1.69 -12.02
N GLY A 231 4.32 1.79 -10.89
CA GLY A 231 3.47 2.93 -10.54
C GLY A 231 4.28 4.21 -10.32
N LEU A 232 5.52 4.10 -9.84
CA LEU A 232 6.44 5.23 -9.73
C LEU A 232 6.91 5.69 -11.11
N PHE A 233 7.20 4.79 -12.05
CA PHE A 233 7.70 5.20 -13.36
C PHE A 233 6.68 5.87 -14.29
N ASN A 234 5.38 5.77 -13.98
CA ASN A 234 4.17 6.06 -14.77
C ASN A 234 4.27 6.84 -16.12
N ARG A 235 5.17 6.42 -17.02
CA ARG A 235 5.09 6.52 -18.49
C ARG A 235 4.63 5.19 -19.07
N THR A 236 3.91 4.39 -18.28
CA THR A 236 3.84 2.94 -18.49
C THR A 236 3.08 2.59 -19.75
N VAL A 237 3.84 2.07 -20.72
CA VAL A 237 3.45 1.28 -21.90
C VAL A 237 1.97 0.94 -21.88
N VAL A 238 1.22 1.64 -22.74
CA VAL A 238 -0.18 1.35 -22.97
C VAL A 238 -0.26 0.01 -23.68
N VAL A 239 -1.01 -0.93 -23.12
CA VAL A 239 -1.28 -2.21 -23.77
C VAL A 239 -2.34 -1.97 -24.82
N ASP A 240 -1.94 -2.03 -26.09
CA ASP A 240 -2.88 -2.03 -27.20
C ASP A 240 -3.51 -3.43 -27.32
N TRP A 241 -4.79 -3.53 -26.97
CA TRP A 241 -5.55 -4.76 -27.03
C TRP A 241 -6.12 -5.03 -28.44
N ALA A 242 -5.92 -4.13 -29.40
CA ALA A 242 -6.39 -4.26 -30.78
C ALA A 242 -5.23 -4.62 -31.73
N ALA A 243 -5.48 -5.54 -32.67
CA ALA A 243 -4.57 -5.84 -33.79
C ALA A 243 -4.59 -4.75 -34.88
N ALA A 244 -5.48 -3.76 -34.78
CA ALA A 244 -5.46 -2.54 -35.57
C ALA A 244 -5.15 -1.40 -34.60
N PRO A 245 -4.11 -0.58 -34.84
CA PRO A 245 -3.72 0.47 -33.94
C PRO A 245 -4.91 1.41 -33.78
N ILE A 246 -5.50 1.43 -32.58
CA ILE A 246 -6.40 2.50 -32.23
C ILE A 246 -5.50 3.73 -32.24
N THR A 247 -5.58 4.55 -33.29
CA THR A 247 -4.98 5.87 -33.33
C THR A 247 -5.77 6.75 -32.35
N PHE A 248 -5.66 6.47 -31.06
CA PHE A 248 -5.98 7.46 -30.06
C PHE A 248 -4.78 8.41 -30.07
N SER A 249 -4.99 9.62 -30.57
CA SER A 249 -4.15 10.72 -30.10
C SER A 249 -4.36 10.72 -28.59
N LEU A 250 -3.35 10.30 -27.81
CA LEU A 250 -3.28 10.58 -26.39
C LEU A 250 -3.77 12.02 -26.25
N PRO A 251 -4.88 12.28 -25.55
CA PRO A 251 -5.40 13.63 -25.43
C PRO A 251 -4.23 14.49 -24.97
N GLU A 252 -4.04 15.69 -25.51
CA GLU A 252 -2.82 16.48 -25.28
C GLU A 252 -2.48 16.61 -23.78
N MET A 253 -3.50 16.56 -22.91
CA MET A 253 -3.38 16.47 -21.46
C MET A 253 -2.57 15.26 -20.93
N TRP A 254 -2.59 14.10 -21.58
CA TRP A 254 -1.78 12.92 -21.23
C TRP A 254 -0.32 13.10 -21.63
N ASN A 255 -0.05 13.75 -22.76
CA ASN A 255 1.31 14.15 -23.13
C ASN A 255 1.84 15.28 -22.21
N ARG A 256 0.94 16.09 -21.63
CA ARG A 256 1.25 17.07 -20.58
C ARG A 256 1.24 16.49 -19.16
N MET A 257 0.67 15.30 -18.94
CA MET A 257 0.81 14.51 -17.71
C MET A 257 2.16 13.79 -17.77
N ASP A 258 3.18 14.62 -17.85
CA ASP A 258 4.58 14.32 -17.77
C ASP A 258 4.77 13.44 -16.52
N GLY A 259 5.03 12.14 -16.72
CA GLY A 259 4.80 11.05 -15.76
C GLY A 259 5.05 11.41 -14.29
N TRP A 260 4.05 11.14 -13.43
CA TRP A 260 3.88 11.64 -12.05
C TRP A 260 5.14 11.67 -11.15
N ALA A 261 6.04 10.69 -11.24
CA ALA A 261 7.28 10.70 -10.46
C ALA A 261 8.49 11.30 -11.20
N HIS A 262 8.52 11.24 -12.53
CA HIS A 262 9.63 11.81 -13.29
C HIS A 262 9.62 13.36 -13.27
N THR A 263 8.46 13.98 -13.04
CA THR A 263 8.34 15.44 -13.03
C THR A 263 8.36 16.10 -11.66
N ASN A 264 8.03 15.38 -10.58
CA ASN A 264 7.99 15.99 -9.24
C ASN A 264 9.02 15.44 -8.25
N LEU A 265 9.48 14.19 -8.39
CA LEU A 265 10.51 13.63 -7.51
C LEU A 265 11.93 13.78 -8.09
N GLY A 266 12.03 14.00 -9.41
CA GLY A 266 13.28 13.89 -10.15
C GLY A 266 13.73 12.43 -10.29
N GLU A 267 14.48 12.14 -11.34
CA GLU A 267 15.04 10.80 -11.60
C GLU A 267 15.78 10.19 -10.38
N PRO A 268 16.59 10.93 -9.61
CA PRO A 268 17.31 10.36 -8.46
C PRO A 268 16.39 9.81 -7.38
N THR A 269 15.31 10.52 -7.04
CA THR A 269 14.40 10.10 -5.96
C THR A 269 13.57 8.88 -6.37
N THR A 270 13.15 8.81 -7.64
CA THR A 270 12.50 7.62 -8.20
C THR A 270 13.41 6.40 -8.09
N LEU A 271 14.69 6.54 -8.47
CA LEU A 271 15.68 5.47 -8.34
C LEU A 271 15.93 5.06 -6.87
N ILE A 272 15.97 6.02 -5.93
CA ILE A 272 16.07 5.72 -4.50
C ILE A 272 14.88 4.89 -4.03
N PHE A 273 13.65 5.24 -4.44
CA PHE A 273 12.46 4.47 -4.09
C PHE A 273 12.51 3.06 -4.67
N ILE A 274 12.91 2.89 -5.92
CA ILE A 274 13.05 1.57 -6.56
C ILE A 274 14.12 0.76 -5.84
N GLY A 275 15.27 1.36 -5.54
CA GLY A 275 16.31 0.74 -4.72
C GLY A 275 15.75 0.29 -3.37
N GLY A 276 14.93 1.13 -2.73
CA GLY A 276 14.20 0.80 -1.51
C GLY A 276 13.23 -0.37 -1.65
N ILE A 277 12.49 -0.46 -2.75
CA ILE A 277 11.59 -1.58 -3.07
C ILE A 277 12.39 -2.87 -3.26
N LEU A 278 13.46 -2.82 -4.06
CA LEU A 278 14.32 -3.97 -4.32
C LEU A 278 15.02 -4.44 -3.05
N PHE A 279 15.48 -3.51 -2.20
CA PHE A 279 16.04 -3.81 -0.89
C PHE A 279 15.02 -4.51 0.01
N LEU A 280 13.79 -4.00 0.10
CA LEU A 280 12.71 -4.62 0.87
C LEU A 280 12.38 -6.03 0.38
N MET A 281 12.26 -6.20 -0.94
CA MET A 281 11.98 -7.48 -1.57
C MET A 281 13.11 -8.49 -1.31
N GLY A 282 14.37 -8.08 -1.49
CA GLY A 282 15.54 -8.91 -1.21
C GLY A 282 15.60 -9.36 0.25
N MET A 283 15.41 -8.45 1.21
CA MET A 283 15.41 -8.78 2.64
C MET A 283 14.36 -9.84 3.00
N MET A 284 13.13 -9.71 2.46
CA MET A 284 12.05 -10.63 2.79
C MET A 284 12.22 -12.00 2.12
N LEU A 285 12.79 -12.05 0.91
CA LEU A 285 13.08 -13.32 0.23
C LEU A 285 14.25 -14.07 0.89
N LEU A 286 15.31 -13.35 1.29
CA LEU A 286 16.47 -13.93 1.96
C LEU A 286 16.13 -14.44 3.37
N ALA A 287 15.29 -13.72 4.11
CA ALA A 287 14.88 -14.13 5.45
C ALA A 287 14.04 -15.42 5.48
N GLY A 288 13.46 -15.82 4.36
CA GLY A 288 12.68 -17.05 4.22
C GLY A 288 13.53 -18.30 3.96
N GLN A 289 14.84 -18.15 3.69
CA GLN A 289 15.70 -19.29 3.42
C GLN A 289 16.13 -19.99 4.73
N PRO A 290 16.07 -21.33 4.81
CA PRO A 290 16.63 -22.05 5.94
C PRO A 290 18.13 -21.78 6.04
N ALA A 291 18.64 -21.58 7.27
CA ALA A 291 20.07 -21.46 7.48
C ALA A 291 20.77 -22.69 6.89
N ALA A 292 21.80 -22.46 6.06
CA ALA A 292 22.46 -23.53 5.29
C ALA A 292 23.10 -24.62 6.18
N ASP A 293 23.29 -24.33 7.48
CA ASP A 293 24.16 -25.11 8.35
C ASP A 293 23.46 -25.77 9.55
N GLU A 294 22.12 -25.74 9.67
CA GLU A 294 21.46 -26.51 10.73
C GLU A 294 21.30 -27.99 10.30
N PRO A 295 22.05 -28.94 10.90
CA PRO A 295 21.83 -30.35 10.66
C PRO A 295 20.37 -30.65 11.00
N ARG A 296 19.63 -31.22 10.04
CA ARG A 296 18.28 -31.72 10.28
C ARG A 296 18.37 -32.79 11.34
N GLU A 297 18.16 -32.42 12.59
CA GLU A 297 18.03 -33.36 13.69
C GLU A 297 16.88 -34.29 13.31
N LYS A 298 17.23 -35.52 12.94
CA LYS A 298 16.27 -36.56 12.60
C LYS A 298 15.59 -36.92 13.91
N THR A 299 14.50 -36.24 14.24
CA THR A 299 13.61 -36.70 15.30
C THR A 299 13.00 -38.02 14.84
N ALA A 300 13.47 -39.11 15.47
CA ALA A 300 12.90 -40.44 15.40
C ALA A 300 11.48 -40.46 15.99
#